data_AF-A0A2U9IV88-F1
#
_entry.id   AF-A0A2U9IV88-F1
#
_cell.length_a   1.000
_cell.length_b   1.000
_cell.length_c   1.000
_cell.angle_alpha   90.00
_cell.angle_beta   90.00
_cell.angle_gamma   90.00
#
_symmetry.space_group_name_H-M   'P 1'
#
loop_
_entity.id
_entity.type
_entity.pdbx_description
1 polymer ?
#
loop_
_entity_poly.entity_id
_entity_poly.type
_entity_poly.pdbx_seq_one_letter_code
_entity_poly.pdbx_strand_id
1 'polypeptide(L)'
;MSSNKSIKMSEEEINKALAKAEKEAEKKDHKRIWIDKMMKSAKTYYKVCPYYDKKTSKCFLSLSNKCNRDGKYENCPVFLEFLDNKYQEFTSKKKILPLDFLDLAQSV
;
A
#
# COMPACT_ATOMS: atom_id res chain seq x y z
N MET A 1 16.42 -2.50 -51.05
CA MET A 1 15.72 -1.89 -49.91
C MET A 1 15.60 -2.93 -48.81
N SER A 2 16.15 -2.64 -47.62
CA SER A 2 15.71 -3.11 -46.29
C SER A 2 16.84 -2.88 -45.29
N SER A 3 16.83 -1.69 -44.69
CA SER A 3 17.74 -1.33 -43.61
C SER A 3 17.30 -2.04 -42.33
N ASN A 4 18.02 -3.09 -41.94
CA ASN A 4 17.95 -3.67 -40.60
C ASN A 4 18.57 -2.68 -39.61
N LYS A 5 17.76 -1.74 -39.10
CA LYS A 5 18.16 -0.81 -38.05
C LYS A 5 18.22 -1.57 -36.72
N SER A 6 19.39 -2.13 -36.42
CA SER A 6 19.68 -2.74 -35.13
C SER A 6 19.57 -1.66 -34.04
N ILE A 7 18.54 -1.77 -33.19
CA ILE A 7 18.37 -0.97 -31.97
C ILE A 7 19.43 -1.46 -30.99
N LYS A 8 20.66 -0.94 -31.10
CA LYS A 8 21.68 -1.10 -30.07
C LYS A 8 21.43 -0.02 -29.02
N MET A 9 20.56 -0.31 -28.05
CA MET A 9 20.55 0.46 -26.79
C MET A 9 21.96 0.36 -26.21
N SER A 10 22.50 1.50 -25.75
CA SER A 10 23.83 1.51 -25.15
C SER A 10 23.79 0.71 -23.84
N GLU A 11 24.90 0.07 -23.49
CA GLU A 11 25.06 -0.69 -22.26
C GLU A 11 24.74 0.18 -21.01
N GLU A 12 24.99 1.48 -21.10
CA GLU A 12 24.61 2.48 -20.10
C GLU A 12 23.09 2.63 -19.92
N GLU A 13 22.30 2.63 -21.00
CA GLU A 13 20.84 2.71 -20.92
C GLU A 13 20.24 1.43 -20.32
N ILE A 14 20.83 0.27 -20.63
CA ILE A 14 20.43 -1.03 -20.07
C ILE A 14 20.71 -1.06 -18.56
N ASN A 15 21.91 -0.66 -18.14
CA ASN A 15 22.28 -0.60 -16.72
C ASN A 15 21.40 0.39 -15.93
N LYS A 16 21.08 1.55 -16.52
CA LYS A 16 20.18 2.54 -15.89
C LYS A 16 18.75 2.02 -15.76
N ALA A 17 18.26 1.30 -16.77
CA ALA A 17 16.93 0.67 -16.72
C ALA A 17 16.87 -0.43 -15.66
N LEU A 18 17.90 -1.27 -15.56
CA LEU A 18 18.00 -2.33 -14.56
C LEU A 18 18.03 -1.76 -13.13
N ALA A 19 18.90 -0.79 -12.86
CA ALA A 19 18.98 -0.15 -11.55
C ALA A 19 17.68 0.57 -11.14
N LYS A 20 16.93 1.09 -12.12
CA LYS A 20 15.60 1.68 -11.87
C LYS A 20 14.57 0.59 -11.51
N ALA A 21 14.58 -0.53 -12.23
CA ALA A 21 13.69 -1.66 -11.96
C ALA A 21 13.95 -2.29 -10.58
N GLU A 22 15.22 -2.45 -10.19
CA GLU A 22 15.61 -2.96 -8.87
C GLU A 22 15.13 -2.04 -7.74
N LYS A 23 15.36 -0.73 -7.86
CA LYS A 23 14.86 0.26 -6.88
C LYS A 23 13.33 0.29 -6.79
N GLU A 24 12.63 0.08 -7.90
CA GLU A 24 11.18 -0.02 -7.91
C GLU A 24 10.68 -1.32 -7.26
N ALA A 25 11.41 -2.43 -7.42
CA ALA A 25 11.12 -3.70 -6.75
C ALA A 25 11.32 -3.60 -5.23
N GLU A 26 12.44 -3.05 -4.76
CA GLU A 26 12.71 -2.84 -3.33
C GLU A 26 11.63 -1.97 -2.67
N LYS A 27 11.21 -0.88 -3.33
CA LYS A 27 10.13 -0.02 -2.83
C LYS A 27 8.80 -0.75 -2.70
N LYS A 28 8.47 -1.60 -3.69
CA LYS A 28 7.26 -2.44 -3.63
C LYS A 28 7.33 -3.42 -2.47
N ASP A 29 8.50 -3.97 -2.20
CA ASP A 29 8.72 -4.90 -1.10
C ASP A 29 8.58 -4.22 0.27
N HIS A 30 9.27 -3.10 0.48
CA HIS A 30 9.18 -2.31 1.73
C HIS A 30 7.75 -1.88 2.04
N LYS A 31 7.01 -1.48 1.01
CA LYS A 31 5.60 -1.11 1.14
C LYS A 31 4.75 -2.30 1.57
N ARG A 32 4.90 -3.46 0.93
CA ARG A 32 4.18 -4.68 1.28
C ARG A 32 4.46 -5.10 2.72
N ILE A 33 5.74 -5.10 3.12
CA ILE A 33 6.16 -5.41 4.49
C ILE A 33 5.49 -4.46 5.49
N TRP A 34 5.48 -3.15 5.19
CA TRP A 34 4.86 -2.16 6.05
C TRP A 34 3.33 -2.36 6.14
N ILE A 35 2.65 -2.58 5.02
CA ILE A 35 1.21 -2.86 4.99
C ILE A 35 0.89 -4.10 5.82
N ASP A 36 1.63 -5.21 5.64
CA ASP A 36 1.42 -6.44 6.41
C ASP A 36 1.64 -6.22 7.91
N LYS A 37 2.60 -5.39 8.29
CA LYS A 37 2.83 -4.98 9.68
C LYS A 37 1.64 -4.19 10.24
N MET A 38 1.10 -3.24 9.47
CA MET A 38 -0.10 -2.48 9.85
C MET A 38 -1.33 -3.40 9.97
N MET A 39 -1.50 -4.33 9.04
CA MET A 39 -2.58 -5.33 9.09
C MET A 39 -2.52 -6.19 10.35
N LYS A 40 -1.33 -6.72 10.68
CA LYS A 40 -1.14 -7.55 11.88
C LYS A 40 -1.41 -6.75 13.15
N SER A 41 -0.85 -5.55 13.27
CA SER A 41 -1.06 -4.70 14.44
C SER A 41 -2.51 -4.26 14.59
N ALA A 42 -3.21 -3.91 13.50
CA ALA A 42 -4.64 -3.60 13.54
C ALA A 42 -5.46 -4.75 14.14
N LYS A 43 -5.17 -6.00 13.73
CA LYS A 43 -5.82 -7.20 14.30
C LYS A 43 -5.48 -7.42 15.78
N THR A 44 -4.28 -7.05 16.20
CA THR A 44 -3.87 -7.16 17.62
C THR A 44 -4.64 -6.19 18.50
N TYR A 45 -4.84 -4.94 18.05
CA TYR A 45 -5.52 -3.92 18.84
C TYR A 45 -7.05 -4.01 18.77
N TYR A 46 -7.59 -4.46 17.64
CA TYR A 46 -9.02 -4.41 17.37
C TYR A 46 -9.54 -5.76 16.89
N LYS A 47 -10.58 -6.26 17.58
CA LYS A 47 -11.27 -7.52 17.21
C LYS A 47 -12.06 -7.39 15.91
N VAL A 48 -12.49 -6.17 15.56
CA VAL A 48 -13.29 -5.83 14.37
C VAL A 48 -12.78 -4.51 13.81
N CYS A 49 -12.82 -4.34 12.48
CA CYS A 49 -12.40 -3.13 11.77
C CYS A 49 -12.91 -1.85 12.45
N PRO A 50 -12.02 -0.91 12.86
CA PRO A 50 -12.44 0.32 13.51
C PRO A 50 -13.26 1.22 12.58
N TYR A 51 -13.18 0.97 11.27
CA TYR A 51 -13.95 1.69 10.25
C TYR A 51 -15.24 0.97 9.84
N TYR A 52 -15.66 -0.05 10.57
CA TYR A 52 -16.93 -0.75 10.33
C TYR A 52 -17.97 -0.35 11.39
N ASP A 53 -19.12 0.13 10.93
CA ASP A 53 -20.28 0.31 11.80
C ASP A 53 -21.14 -0.96 11.82
N LYS A 54 -21.17 -1.62 12.98
CA LYS A 54 -21.98 -2.82 13.20
C LYS A 54 -23.48 -2.56 13.15
N LYS A 55 -23.95 -1.34 13.46
CA LYS A 55 -25.39 -1.02 13.48
C LYS A 55 -25.97 -0.90 12.08
N THR A 56 -25.21 -0.30 11.17
CA THR A 56 -25.66 -0.01 9.80
C THR A 56 -24.98 -0.86 8.74
N SER A 57 -24.07 -1.76 9.16
CA SER A 57 -23.19 -2.56 8.30
C SER A 57 -22.39 -1.72 7.30
N LYS A 58 -22.00 -0.51 7.73
CA LYS A 58 -21.34 0.47 6.88
C LYS A 58 -19.82 0.46 6.98
N CYS A 59 -19.14 0.84 5.91
CA CYS A 59 -17.69 1.02 5.87
C CYS A 59 -17.33 2.51 5.73
N PHE A 60 -16.71 3.09 6.75
CA PHE A 60 -16.32 4.51 6.77
C PHE A 60 -15.14 4.85 5.84
N LEU A 61 -14.44 3.83 5.32
CA LEU A 61 -13.38 4.02 4.34
C LEU A 61 -13.88 3.98 2.88
N SER A 62 -15.14 3.58 2.64
CA SER A 62 -15.70 3.44 1.30
C SER A 62 -16.82 4.44 1.04
N LEU A 63 -16.77 5.10 -0.13
CA LEU A 63 -17.84 5.99 -0.60
C LEU A 63 -19.18 5.26 -0.80
N SER A 64 -19.15 3.97 -1.13
CA SER A 64 -20.36 3.14 -1.30
C SER A 64 -21.08 2.85 0.02
N ASN A 65 -20.44 3.19 1.15
CA ASN A 65 -20.89 2.97 2.51
C ASN A 65 -21.24 1.52 2.89
N LYS A 66 -21.25 0.51 2.02
CA LYS A 66 -21.54 -0.89 2.40
C LYS A 66 -20.26 -1.67 2.66
N CYS A 67 -20.17 -2.37 3.79
CA CYS A 67 -19.04 -3.25 4.07
C CYS A 67 -19.27 -4.66 3.52
N ASN A 68 -18.45 -5.10 2.55
CA ASN A 68 -18.54 -6.46 1.98
C ASN A 68 -17.84 -7.53 2.84
N ARG A 69 -17.27 -7.14 3.98
CA ARG A 69 -16.44 -7.99 4.84
C ARG A 69 -16.95 -8.07 6.27
N ASP A 70 -18.08 -7.44 6.58
CA ASP A 70 -18.69 -7.43 7.92
C ASP A 70 -17.70 -7.08 9.04
N GLY A 71 -16.83 -6.10 8.76
CA GLY A 71 -15.80 -5.64 9.69
C GLY A 71 -14.56 -6.54 9.81
N LYS A 72 -14.40 -7.57 8.97
CA LYS A 72 -13.16 -8.35 8.88
C LYS A 72 -12.09 -7.61 8.08
N TYR A 73 -10.84 -7.70 8.55
CA TYR A 73 -9.67 -7.12 7.88
C TYR A 73 -9.13 -7.98 6.74
N GLU A 74 -9.27 -9.30 6.87
CA GLU A 74 -8.61 -10.27 5.97
C GLU A 74 -9.02 -10.05 4.53
N ASN A 75 -8.01 -9.76 3.69
CA ASN A 75 -8.18 -9.49 2.26
C ASN A 75 -9.29 -8.45 1.99
N CYS A 76 -9.40 -7.43 2.85
CA CYS A 76 -10.29 -6.30 2.65
C CYS A 76 -9.62 -5.30 1.68
N PRO A 77 -10.09 -5.19 0.42
CA PRO A 77 -9.43 -4.34 -0.58
C PRO A 77 -9.47 -2.86 -0.18
N VAL A 78 -10.57 -2.41 0.44
CA VAL A 78 -10.74 -1.02 0.90
C VAL A 78 -9.71 -0.66 1.98
N PHE A 79 -9.47 -1.59 2.92
CA PHE A 79 -8.51 -1.34 3.99
C PHE A 79 -7.06 -1.40 3.50
N LEU A 80 -6.76 -2.32 2.56
CA LEU A 80 -5.45 -2.36 1.91
C LEU A 80 -5.18 -1.08 1.11
N GLU A 81 -6.16 -0.59 0.36
CA GLU A 81 -6.07 0.68 -0.37
C GLU A 81 -5.89 1.88 0.57
N PHE A 82 -6.57 1.89 1.71
CA PHE A 82 -6.35 2.91 2.73
C PHE A 82 -4.90 2.93 3.25
N LEU A 83 -4.34 1.76 3.57
CA LEU A 83 -2.94 1.64 4.02
C LEU A 83 -1.97 2.02 2.89
N ASP A 84 -2.27 1.63 1.65
CA ASP A 84 -1.51 2.01 0.46
C ASP A 84 -1.40 3.53 0.32
N ASN A 85 -2.54 4.22 0.38
CA ASN A 85 -2.63 5.66 0.30
C ASN A 85 -1.90 6.35 1.45
N LYS A 86 -2.01 5.82 2.67
CA LYS A 86 -1.27 6.35 3.83
C LYS A 86 0.23 6.19 3.65
N TYR A 87 0.71 5.04 3.20
CA TYR A 87 2.13 4.83 2.91
C TYR A 87 2.65 5.85 1.89
N GLN A 88 1.91 6.08 0.79
CA GLN A 88 2.26 7.08 -0.21
C GLN A 88 2.27 8.50 0.39
N GLU A 89 1.31 8.81 1.27
CA GLU A 89 1.23 10.10 1.96
C GLU A 89 2.47 10.36 2.85
N PHE A 90 2.87 9.38 3.67
CA PHE A 90 4.06 9.52 4.52
C PHE A 90 5.35 9.62 3.70
N THR A 91 5.51 8.75 2.70
CA THR A 91 6.73 8.70 1.87
C THR A 91 6.87 9.95 1.00
N SER A 92 5.78 10.45 0.40
CA SER A 92 5.80 11.69 -0.39
C SER A 92 6.11 12.91 0.47
N LYS A 93 5.60 12.96 1.70
CA LYS A 93 5.90 14.01 2.69
C LYS A 93 7.25 13.83 3.40
N LYS A 94 8.03 12.80 3.07
CA LYS A 94 9.28 12.41 3.75
C LYS A 94 9.13 12.29 5.27
N LYS A 95 7.93 11.92 5.74
CA LYS A 95 7.64 11.66 7.15
C LYS A 95 8.08 10.25 7.52
N ILE A 96 8.38 10.06 8.80
CA ILE A 96 8.67 8.74 9.36
C ILE A 96 7.39 7.89 9.23
N LEU A 97 7.56 6.66 8.76
CA LEU A 97 6.46 5.71 8.67
C LEU A 97 6.05 5.26 10.08
N PRO A 98 4.73 5.23 10.38
CA PRO A 98 4.25 4.72 11.64
C PRO A 98 4.74 3.29 11.93
N LEU A 99 5.00 3.01 13.21
CA LEU A 99 5.54 1.72 13.63
C LEU A 99 4.48 0.62 13.71
N ASP A 100 3.24 1.00 14.04
CA ASP A 100 2.09 0.13 14.12
C ASP A 100 0.80 0.88 13.73
N PHE A 101 -0.33 0.16 13.74
CA PHE A 101 -1.62 0.74 13.37
C PHE A 101 -2.15 1.78 14.37
N LEU A 102 -1.76 1.71 15.65
CA LEU A 102 -2.21 2.68 16.65
C LEU A 102 -1.52 4.03 16.45
N ASP A 103 -0.21 4.01 16.17
CA ASP A 103 0.58 5.17 15.76
C ASP A 103 0.06 5.76 14.43
N LEU A 104 -0.29 4.89 13.47
CA LEU A 104 -0.93 5.32 12.23
C LEU A 104 -2.24 6.07 12.49
N ALA A 105 -3.07 5.58 13.42
CA ALA A 105 -4.36 6.20 13.76
C ALA A 105 -4.22 7.53 14.52
N GLN A 106 -3.10 7.74 15.23
CA GLN A 106 -2.79 9.00 15.91
C GLN A 106 -2.08 10.01 15.00
N SER A 107 -1.47 9.54 13.91
CA SER A 107 -0.77 10.35 12.91
C SER A 107 -1.69 10.98 11.85
N VAL A 108 -3.01 10.76 11.96
CA VAL A 108 -4.04 11.24 11.02
C VAL A 108 -4.49 12.65 11.36
#